data_AF-A0A7Y8LWK0-F1
#
_entry.id   AF-A0A7Y8LWK0-F1
#
_cell.length_a   1.000
_cell.length_b   1.000
_cell.length_c   1.000
_cell.angle_alpha   90.00
_cell.angle_beta   90.00
_cell.angle_gamma   90.00
#
_symmetry.space_group_name_H-M   'P 1'
#
loop_
_entity.id
_entity.type
_entity.pdbx_description
1 polymer ?
#
loop_
_entity_poly.entity_id
_entity_poly.type
_entity_poly.pdbx_seq_one_letter_code
_entity_poly.pdbx_strand_id
1 'polypeptide(L)'
;MEAWICASSRPWTCSVLIQSIPSEIGRQPYTARKFLLRYQDRVMFGTDTRTSAEAHRVYWQFLETEDEYFDVSKSHHFQGRRQVYGMYLPDDVLEKICYKNAMKLIPGATIGG
;
A
#
# COMPACT_ATOMS: atom_id res chain seq x y z
N MET A 1 -2.01 -14.14 0.82
CA MET A 1 -0.86 -13.38 1.35
C MET A 1 0.36 -13.65 0.47
N GLU A 2 0.48 -12.95 -0.65
CA GLU A 2 1.64 -13.01 -1.55
C GLU A 2 2.45 -11.71 -1.31
N ALA A 3 3.33 -11.73 -0.31
CA ALA A 3 4.27 -10.65 -0.06
C ALA A 3 5.58 -11.02 -0.75
N TRP A 4 5.79 -10.52 -1.97
CA TRP A 4 7.05 -10.71 -2.68
C TRP A 4 8.13 -9.81 -2.06
N ILE A 5 9.12 -10.45 -1.44
CA ILE A 5 10.36 -9.81 -0.97
C ILE A 5 11.15 -9.41 -2.22
N CYS A 6 11.11 -8.15 -2.60
CA CYS A 6 11.85 -7.67 -3.77
C CYS A 6 13.34 -7.58 -3.41
N ALA A 7 14.14 -8.46 -4.03
CA ALA A 7 15.58 -8.55 -3.89
C ALA A 7 16.27 -7.33 -4.51
N SER A 8 16.81 -6.44 -3.67
CA SER A 8 17.87 -5.51 -4.06
C SER A 8 19.19 -5.99 -3.46
N SER A 9 20.30 -5.69 -4.14
CA SER A 9 21.67 -6.19 -3.93
C SER A 9 22.33 -5.86 -2.58
N ARG A 10 21.57 -5.41 -1.57
CA ARG A 10 22.05 -5.26 -0.19
C ARG A 10 21.45 -6.37 0.67
N PRO A 11 22.27 -7.24 1.30
CA PRO A 11 21.81 -8.52 1.85
C PRO A 11 20.80 -8.47 3.03
N TRP A 12 20.26 -7.31 3.41
CA TRP A 12 19.48 -7.17 4.65
C TRP A 12 18.31 -6.17 4.63
N THR A 13 17.90 -5.62 3.47
CA THR A 13 16.81 -4.63 3.41
C THR A 13 15.54 -5.21 2.78
N CYS A 14 14.83 -6.07 3.52
CA CYS A 14 13.50 -6.53 3.11
C CYS A 14 12.52 -5.34 3.15
N SER A 15 12.09 -4.88 1.98
CA SER A 15 11.03 -3.88 1.84
C SER A 15 9.73 -4.61 1.50
N VAL A 16 8.67 -4.29 2.23
CA VAL A 16 7.34 -4.88 2.04
C VAL A 16 6.59 -4.03 1.01
N LEU A 17 6.04 -4.67 -0.02
CA LEU A 17 5.27 -3.98 -1.03
C LEU A 17 3.78 -4.37 -0.94
N ILE A 18 2.92 -3.36 -0.83
CA ILE A 18 1.46 -3.53 -0.78
C ILE A 18 0.94 -3.48 -2.21
N GLN A 19 0.59 -4.64 -2.78
CA GLN A 19 0.17 -4.79 -4.18
C GLN A 19 -1.33 -4.54 -4.42
N SER A 20 -2.15 -4.82 -3.41
CA SER A 20 -3.61 -4.74 -3.45
C SER A 20 -4.14 -4.43 -2.05
N ILE A 21 -5.46 -4.25 -1.88
CA ILE A 21 -6.10 -4.19 -0.56
C ILE A 21 -6.50 -5.63 -0.20
N PRO A 22 -5.65 -6.41 0.47
CA PRO A 22 -6.05 -7.72 0.97
C PRO A 22 -7.17 -7.52 2.00
N SER A 23 -8.25 -8.30 1.85
CA SER A 23 -9.38 -8.27 2.77
C SER A 23 -8.96 -8.66 4.18
N GLU A 24 -7.84 -9.37 4.34
CA GLU A 24 -7.25 -9.70 5.62
C GLU A 24 -6.69 -8.47 6.36
N ILE A 25 -6.00 -7.57 5.66
CA ILE A 25 -5.45 -6.33 6.25
C ILE A 25 -6.57 -5.32 6.46
N GLY A 26 -7.46 -5.18 5.48
CA GLY A 26 -8.59 -4.27 5.54
C GLY A 26 -9.60 -4.59 6.66
N ARG A 27 -9.62 -5.83 7.18
CA ARG A 27 -10.43 -6.24 8.33
C ARG A 27 -9.74 -6.10 9.69
N GLN A 28 -8.46 -5.76 9.71
CA GLN A 28 -7.69 -5.52 10.94
C GLN A 28 -7.05 -4.11 10.92
N PRO A 29 -7.85 -3.04 10.78
CA PRO A 29 -7.34 -1.69 10.55
C PRO A 29 -6.39 -1.20 11.65
N TYR A 30 -6.69 -1.51 12.92
CA TYR A 30 -5.84 -1.09 14.04
C TYR A 30 -4.45 -1.71 14.02
N THR A 31 -4.36 -3.01 13.73
CA THR A 31 -3.09 -3.74 13.67
C THR A 31 -2.31 -3.35 12.43
N ALA A 32 -3.00 -3.25 11.29
CA ALA A 32 -2.43 -2.80 10.02
C ALA A 32 -1.84 -1.39 10.14
N ARG A 33 -2.61 -0.44 10.69
CA ARG A 33 -2.15 0.93 10.92
C ARG A 33 -0.90 0.97 11.81
N LYS A 34 -0.91 0.26 12.94
CA LYS A 34 0.27 0.19 13.83
C LYS A 34 1.49 -0.38 13.12
N PHE A 35 1.31 -1.39 12.26
CA PHE A 35 2.38 -1.97 11.46
C PHE A 35 2.95 -0.95 10.46
N LEU A 36 2.08 -0.26 9.70
CA LEU A 36 2.49 0.72 8.70
C LEU A 36 3.21 1.91 9.34
N LEU A 37 2.74 2.40 10.49
CA LEU A 37 3.42 3.47 11.23
C LEU A 37 4.80 3.04 11.75
N ARG A 38 4.91 1.80 12.25
CA ARG A 38 6.16 1.26 12.80
C ARG A 38 7.21 0.99 11.73
N TYR A 39 6.78 0.56 10.54
CA TYR A 39 7.67 0.16 9.44
C TYR A 39 7.59 1.07 8.23
N GLN A 40 7.15 2.31 8.43
CA GLN A 40 6.91 3.30 7.37
C GLN A 40 8.07 3.52 6.40
N ASP A 41 9.33 3.31 6.79
CA ASP A 41 10.50 3.48 5.92
C ASP A 41 10.88 2.21 5.13
N ARG A 42 10.17 1.10 5.36
CA ARG A 42 10.39 -0.21 4.71
C ARG A 42 9.19 -0.71 3.94
N VAL A 43 8.08 0.04 3.96
CA VAL A 43 6.86 -0.33 3.24
C VAL A 43 6.70 0.60 2.04
N MET A 44 6.33 0.05 0.88
CA MET A 44 5.96 0.85 -0.27
C MET A 44 4.68 0.32 -0.92
N PHE A 45 3.99 1.18 -1.64
CA PHE A 45 2.82 0.81 -2.44
C PHE A 45 3.26 0.43 -3.87
N GLY A 46 2.63 -0.60 -4.42
CA GLY A 46 2.75 -0.97 -5.83
C GLY A 46 1.47 -1.68 -6.29
N THR A 47 1.33 -1.95 -7.58
CA THR A 47 0.23 -2.78 -8.05
C THR A 47 0.70 -3.67 -9.20
N ASP A 48 0.29 -4.93 -9.17
CA ASP A 48 0.59 -5.94 -10.21
C ASP A 48 -0.48 -5.94 -11.33
N THR A 49 -1.38 -4.95 -11.32
CA THR A 49 -2.44 -4.82 -12.33
C THR A 49 -2.30 -3.60 -13.19
N ARG A 50 -3.00 -3.64 -14.32
CA ARG A 50 -3.10 -2.52 -15.25
C ARG A 50 -3.63 -1.29 -14.52
N THR A 51 -2.90 -0.20 -14.65
CA THR A 51 -3.19 1.09 -14.02
C THR A 51 -4.60 1.56 -14.41
N SER A 52 -5.54 1.55 -13.46
CA SER A 52 -6.89 2.10 -13.61
C SER A 52 -7.07 3.23 -12.60
N ALA A 53 -7.65 4.34 -13.03
CA ALA A 53 -7.91 5.50 -12.18
C ALA A 53 -8.88 5.15 -11.04
N GLU A 54 -9.85 4.28 -11.30
CA GLU A 54 -10.80 3.78 -10.33
C GLU A 54 -10.12 2.94 -9.26
N ALA A 55 -9.21 2.04 -9.66
CA ALA A 55 -8.47 1.23 -8.71
C ALA A 55 -7.62 2.12 -7.79
N HIS A 56 -6.90 3.10 -8.36
CA HIS A 56 -6.14 4.09 -7.60
C HIS A 56 -7.01 4.83 -6.59
N ARG A 57 -8.18 5.35 -6.98
CA ARG A 57 -9.06 6.06 -6.03
C ARG A 57 -9.40 5.22 -4.80
N VAL A 58 -9.65 3.93 -4.98
CA VAL A 58 -9.97 3.03 -3.86
C VAL A 58 -8.74 2.79 -2.96
N TYR A 59 -7.54 2.70 -3.52
CA TYR A 59 -6.30 2.60 -2.73
C TYR A 59 -6.02 3.86 -1.91
N TRP A 60 -6.20 5.03 -2.52
CA TRP A 60 -6.07 6.31 -1.82
C TRP A 60 -7.10 6.44 -0.72
N GLN A 61 -8.37 6.13 -1.01
CA GLN A 61 -9.42 6.11 0.00
C GLN A 61 -9.05 5.18 1.18
N PHE A 62 -8.55 3.97 0.91
CA PHE A 62 -8.12 3.03 1.95
C PHE A 62 -6.96 3.53 2.84
N LEU A 63 -6.00 4.26 2.27
CA LEU A 63 -4.83 4.74 3.00
C LEU A 63 -5.11 6.05 3.76
N GLU A 64 -5.85 6.97 3.14
CA GLU A 64 -6.05 8.35 3.61
C GLU A 64 -7.26 8.50 4.52
N THR A 65 -8.36 7.80 4.22
CA THR A 65 -9.62 8.01 4.94
C THR A 65 -9.72 7.17 6.21
N GLU A 66 -10.63 7.58 7.09
CA GLU A 66 -11.11 6.80 8.23
C GLU A 66 -12.42 6.05 7.91
N ASP A 67 -12.78 5.94 6.63
CA ASP A 67 -14.06 5.37 6.21
C ASP A 67 -14.23 3.93 6.70
N GLU A 68 -15.34 3.67 7.38
CA GLU A 68 -15.65 2.34 7.89
C GLU A 68 -16.44 1.54 6.85
N TYR A 69 -16.03 0.28 6.64
CA TYR A 69 -16.83 -0.74 5.97
C TYR A 69 -17.24 -0.41 4.52
N PHE A 70 -16.35 0.21 3.74
CA PHE A 70 -16.61 0.59 2.35
C PHE A 70 -16.25 -0.53 1.35
N ASP A 71 -16.92 -0.52 0.19
CA ASP A 71 -16.78 -1.56 -0.84
C ASP A 71 -15.55 -1.31 -1.72
N VAL A 72 -14.61 -2.27 -1.72
CA VAL A 72 -13.42 -2.23 -2.59
C VAL A 72 -13.53 -3.13 -3.81
N SER A 73 -14.73 -3.58 -4.18
CA SER A 73 -14.98 -4.40 -5.37
C SER A 73 -14.44 -3.80 -6.67
N LYS A 74 -14.23 -2.48 -6.71
CA LYS A 74 -13.72 -1.71 -7.86
C LYS A 74 -12.19 -1.68 -7.96
N SER A 75 -11.44 -2.11 -6.94
CA SER A 75 -9.97 -1.98 -6.92
C SER A 75 -9.22 -3.15 -7.55
N HIS A 76 -9.82 -4.34 -7.65
CA HIS A 76 -9.23 -5.53 -8.24
C HIS A 76 -10.28 -6.61 -8.53
N HIS A 77 -9.90 -7.62 -9.32
CA HIS A 77 -10.69 -8.83 -9.63
C HIS A 77 -11.68 -9.19 -8.52
N PHE A 78 -12.97 -9.22 -8.88
CA PHE A 78 -14.09 -9.45 -7.96
C PHE A 78 -13.88 -10.74 -7.14
N GLN A 79 -13.32 -10.62 -5.94
CA GLN A 79 -13.07 -11.72 -5.00
C GLN A 79 -13.99 -11.58 -3.78
N GLY A 80 -15.29 -11.40 -4.02
CA GLY A 80 -16.35 -11.42 -3.01
C GLY A 80 -16.55 -10.12 -2.21
N ARG A 81 -17.26 -10.22 -1.07
CA ARG A 81 -17.55 -9.09 -0.15
C ARG A 81 -16.28 -8.66 0.58
N ARG A 82 -15.55 -7.71 0.00
CA ARG A 82 -14.39 -7.06 0.64
C ARG A 82 -14.83 -5.68 1.11
N GLN A 83 -15.46 -5.65 2.28
CA GLN A 83 -15.61 -4.40 3.03
C GLN A 83 -14.37 -4.24 3.89
N VAL A 84 -13.75 -3.08 3.76
CA VAL A 84 -12.53 -2.73 4.47
C VAL A 84 -12.72 -1.43 5.22
N TYR A 85 -11.83 -1.20 6.18
CA TYR A 85 -11.77 0.03 6.95
C TYR A 85 -10.58 0.85 6.47
N GLY A 86 -10.77 2.17 6.40
CA GLY A 86 -9.70 3.12 6.11
C GLY A 86 -8.66 3.12 7.23
N MET A 87 -7.40 3.36 6.86
CA MET A 87 -6.28 3.29 7.80
C MET A 87 -5.88 4.63 8.40
N TYR A 88 -6.42 5.74 7.88
CA TYR A 88 -6.16 7.11 8.34
C TYR A 88 -4.68 7.33 8.69
N LEU A 89 -3.84 7.18 7.66
CA LEU A 89 -2.41 7.36 7.78
C LEU A 89 -2.07 8.85 7.70
N PRO A 90 -1.12 9.34 8.53
CA PRO A 90 -0.59 10.69 8.40
C PRO A 90 0.07 10.95 7.03
N ASP A 91 -0.02 12.18 6.55
CA ASP A 91 0.53 12.62 5.26
C ASP A 91 2.02 12.28 5.09
N ASP A 92 2.83 12.44 6.15
CA ASP A 92 4.27 12.13 6.11
C ASP A 92 4.54 10.64 5.86
N VAL A 93 3.68 9.76 6.37
CA VAL A 93 3.74 8.31 6.18
C VAL A 93 3.22 7.93 4.80
N LEU A 94 2.15 8.57 4.34
CA LEU A 94 1.60 8.38 3.00
C LEU A 94 2.64 8.69 1.92
N GLU A 95 3.32 9.84 2.02
CA GLU A 95 4.37 10.21 1.07
C GLU A 95 5.50 9.17 1.01
N LYS A 96 5.86 8.61 2.18
CA LYS A 96 6.88 7.55 2.26
C LYS A 96 6.45 6.29 1.53
N ILE A 97 5.24 5.82 1.81
CA ILE A 97 4.68 4.59 1.25
C ILE A 97 4.42 4.76 -0.26
N CYS A 98 3.89 5.92 -0.69
CA CYS A 98 3.52 6.16 -2.08
C CYS A 98 4.72 6.35 -3.00
N TYR A 99 5.76 7.09 -2.59
CA TYR A 99 6.86 7.39 -3.53
C TYR A 99 8.24 7.53 -2.89
N LYS A 100 8.41 8.09 -1.69
CA LYS A 100 9.78 8.34 -1.16
C LYS A 100 10.56 7.05 -0.92
N ASN A 101 9.91 5.96 -0.51
CA ASN A 101 10.60 4.68 -0.33
C ASN A 101 10.93 4.02 -1.67
N ALA A 102 10.03 4.12 -2.65
CA ALA A 102 10.28 3.62 -4.00
C ALA A 102 11.47 4.34 -4.66
N MET A 103 11.56 5.68 -4.51
CA MET A 103 12.68 6.47 -5.04
C MET A 103 14.05 6.09 -4.43
N LYS A 104 14.07 5.63 -3.18
CA LYS A 104 15.31 5.14 -2.54
C LYS A 104 15.75 3.77 -3.07
N LEU A 105 14.80 2.95 -3.50
CA LEU A 105 15.03 1.54 -3.83
C LEU A 105 15.16 1.28 -5.32
N ILE A 106 14.53 2.08 -6.17
CA ILE A 106 14.55 1.93 -7.63
C ILE A 106 15.50 2.98 -8.22
N PRO A 107 16.73 2.60 -8.64
CA PRO A 107 17.63 3.51 -9.30
C PRO A 107 17.03 3.93 -10.66
N GLY A 108 16.75 5.24 -10.82
CA GLY A 108 16.12 5.80 -12.01
C GLY A 108 14.66 6.25 -11.83
N ALA A 109 14.04 6.00 -10.67
CA ALA A 109 12.72 6.54 -10.32
C ALA A 109 12.78 8.00 -9.80
N THR A 110 13.98 8.56 -9.67
CA THR A 110 14.17 9.98 -9.34
C THR A 110 13.69 10.81 -10.52
N ILE A 111 12.56 11.50 -10.35
CA ILE A 111 12.17 12.58 -11.26
C ILE A 111 13.33 13.59 -11.22
N GLY A 112 13.92 13.88 -12.37
CA GLY A 112 15.20 14.59 -12.48
C GLY A 112 15.31 15.83 -11.60
N GLY A 113 16.53 16.09 -11.12
CA GLY A 113 16.92 17.39 -10.59
C GLY A 113 16.99 18.48 -11.66
#